data_AF-A0A952NVP8-F1
#
_entry.id   AF-A0A952NVP8-F1
#
_cell.length_a   1.000
_cell.length_b   1.000
_cell.length_c   1.000
_cell.angle_alpha   90.00
_cell.angle_beta   90.00
_cell.angle_gamma   90.00
#
_symmetry.space_group_name_H-M   'P 1'
#
loop_
_entity.id
_entity.type
_entity.pdbx_description
1 polymer ?
#
loop_
_entity_poly.entity_id
_entity_poly.type
_entity_poly.pdbx_seq_one_letter_code
_entity_poly.pdbx_strand_id
1 'polypeptide(L)'
;MSHKWIGAAVIVLLLLAGVPWMIEQAGKPAPNATTPRTPSSTENYCVAVRGNGELMPAHWGALARVLETYGAPVGMAGASSGSMTTFLWESAMANADLPKSRDDKGKHLALMIKSLEGVSYFLYEQRGWKTLVEWMKQLQKENVYDSVTVLSSQQAMNKHLPKAIAAAKDMQNSGIFYGPAVVAVAELLLDPSIQKDRAKQALLMKRIEALKQTLAVFGKFDAKNDAQLFVRNGIVDFQALAIRFGALGDYLAQRDASTESLQAHELFMRTCLPVSAGRTWPEIVMAEPRCQVLIGDSVEKYFGNYVPSQRSRIHEPVGQYAQALVTTSVVSGESAKSFRAQRDAYLKSLAPGVGADVRVSPTDLRFGYWGRPADLEQIEAELRNPNNPLSKLDKSHRFLALGEGSWLQALALSPAEPGLSPALEFSTVGMNPDWVSFGGWSDLHPVPVLKAAGCDKVVYVTRRGGDSLFGQGVVKRILGFDRPGWELLDSSGPGKKASTLLNNNGSDDYADSVWHKLYNLKNPHSSFAGSLAVADAVLCSDWNAFDTKTQFPQMIEAAYNSPIFERTPPTRTSFANPKTISADDNKVDPELGYPPYAGCMN
;
A
#
# COMPACT_ATOMS: atom_id res chain seq x y z
N MET A 1 23.34 11.03 17.99
CA MET A 1 22.92 11.28 16.60
C MET A 1 22.02 10.12 16.14
N SER A 2 20.91 10.46 15.48
CA SER A 2 19.85 9.63 14.85
C SER A 2 19.06 8.62 15.70
N HIS A 3 18.17 9.12 16.58
CA HIS A 3 16.94 8.42 16.96
C HIS A 3 15.83 8.79 15.97
N LYS A 4 15.67 8.03 14.90
CA LYS A 4 14.51 8.04 13.99
C LYS A 4 14.29 6.58 13.55
N TRP A 5 13.19 6.27 12.88
CA TRP A 5 12.81 4.95 12.34
C TRP A 5 11.89 4.11 13.26
N ILE A 6 10.82 3.58 12.66
CA ILE A 6 9.51 3.18 13.21
C ILE A 6 8.56 4.37 13.42
N GLY A 7 7.53 4.48 12.58
CA GLY A 7 6.37 5.32 12.91
C GLY A 7 5.42 5.67 11.79
N ALA A 8 5.54 5.05 10.61
CA ALA A 8 4.66 5.39 9.48
C ALA A 8 4.12 4.14 8.77
N ALA A 9 4.96 3.20 8.28
CA ALA A 9 4.50 1.86 7.89
C ALA A 9 3.75 1.18 9.06
N VAL A 10 4.26 1.44 10.26
CA VAL A 10 3.65 1.03 11.52
C VAL A 10 2.27 1.63 11.72
N ILE A 11 1.90 2.81 11.18
CA ILE A 11 0.56 3.45 11.29
C ILE A 11 -0.52 2.73 10.48
N VAL A 12 -0.21 2.22 9.29
CA VAL A 12 -1.16 1.40 8.53
C VAL A 12 -1.21 -0.03 9.10
N LEU A 13 -0.09 -0.57 9.55
CA LEU A 13 -0.03 -1.83 10.32
C LEU A 13 -0.74 -1.71 11.70
N LEU A 14 -0.72 -0.51 12.28
CA LEU A 14 -1.27 -0.07 13.57
C LEU A 14 -2.79 -0.07 13.60
N LEU A 15 -3.40 0.38 12.50
CA LEU A 15 -4.84 0.34 12.28
C LEU A 15 -5.38 -1.10 12.31
N LEU A 16 -4.53 -2.12 12.14
CA LEU A 16 -4.95 -3.50 11.92
C LEU A 16 -4.56 -4.44 13.05
N ALA A 17 -3.59 -4.04 13.87
CA ALA A 17 -3.15 -4.77 15.06
C ALA A 17 -4.10 -4.64 16.26
N GLY A 18 -5.11 -3.76 16.22
CA GLY A 18 -6.16 -3.65 17.25
C GLY A 18 -7.33 -4.64 17.10
N VAL A 19 -7.55 -5.14 15.88
CA VAL A 19 -8.59 -6.12 15.51
C VAL A 19 -8.42 -7.53 16.15
N PRO A 20 -7.21 -8.09 16.35
CA PRO A 20 -6.99 -9.44 16.88
C PRO A 20 -7.57 -9.71 18.28
N TRP A 21 -7.63 -8.69 19.17
CA TRP A 21 -8.06 -8.90 20.56
C TRP A 21 -9.58 -8.99 20.71
N MET A 22 -10.35 -8.53 19.72
CA MET A 22 -11.82 -8.60 19.71
C MET A 22 -12.36 -9.96 19.24
N ILE A 23 -11.50 -10.85 18.73
CA ILE A 23 -11.89 -12.06 17.96
C ILE A 23 -11.89 -13.36 18.78
N GLU A 24 -11.55 -13.34 20.07
CA GLU A 24 -11.29 -14.58 20.84
C GLU A 24 -12.54 -15.39 21.27
N GLN A 25 -13.73 -15.19 20.67
CA GLN A 25 -14.91 -16.03 20.95
C GLN A 25 -15.77 -16.40 19.72
N ALA A 26 -15.70 -17.70 19.38
CA ALA A 26 -16.72 -18.59 18.82
C ALA A 26 -17.30 -18.43 17.37
N GLY A 27 -17.18 -19.52 16.59
CA GLY A 27 -18.36 -20.36 16.23
C GLY A 27 -19.06 -20.28 14.86
N LYS A 28 -18.63 -21.15 13.92
CA LYS A 28 -19.28 -21.82 12.73
C LYS A 28 -20.25 -21.09 11.75
N PRO A 29 -20.19 -21.35 10.41
CA PRO A 29 -20.87 -20.58 9.36
C PRO A 29 -22.20 -21.16 8.82
N ALA A 30 -23.07 -20.30 8.27
CA ALA A 30 -24.30 -20.60 7.48
C ALA A 30 -24.17 -20.08 6.01
N PRO A 31 -25.00 -20.39 4.98
CA PRO A 31 -24.72 -20.31 3.51
C PRO A 31 -24.99 -18.97 2.75
N ASN A 32 -24.49 -18.89 1.51
CA ASN A 32 -24.28 -17.73 0.60
C ASN A 32 -25.56 -17.16 -0.07
N ALA A 33 -25.50 -15.87 -0.47
CA ALA A 33 -26.32 -15.33 -1.56
C ALA A 33 -25.52 -14.32 -2.40
N THR A 34 -25.55 -14.48 -3.73
CA THR A 34 -25.01 -13.54 -4.72
C THR A 34 -26.11 -13.13 -5.69
N THR A 35 -26.17 -11.84 -6.03
CA THR A 35 -26.88 -11.34 -7.22
C THR A 35 -26.06 -10.21 -7.85
N PRO A 36 -25.67 -10.29 -9.14
CA PRO A 36 -25.02 -9.19 -9.83
C PRO A 36 -26.06 -8.23 -10.44
N ARG A 37 -25.71 -6.94 -10.55
CA ARG A 37 -26.55 -5.92 -11.20
C ARG A 37 -25.79 -5.20 -12.31
N THR A 38 -26.48 -4.97 -13.42
CA THR A 38 -26.04 -4.35 -14.69
C THR A 38 -25.93 -2.81 -14.57
N PRO A 39 -24.98 -2.13 -15.24
CA PRO A 39 -24.83 -0.67 -15.17
C PRO A 39 -25.72 0.07 -16.18
N SER A 40 -26.29 1.22 -15.78
CA SER A 40 -26.92 2.20 -16.67
C SER A 40 -26.08 3.47 -16.77
N SER A 41 -25.98 4.01 -17.98
CA SER A 41 -25.13 5.12 -18.42
C SER A 41 -25.38 6.47 -17.72
N THR A 42 -24.37 6.95 -16.99
CA THR A 42 -24.04 8.36 -16.74
C THR A 42 -22.50 8.41 -16.72
N GLU A 43 -21.84 9.19 -17.59
CA GLU A 43 -20.38 9.23 -17.84
C GLU A 43 -19.51 8.38 -16.90
N ASN A 44 -18.91 7.32 -17.45
CA ASN A 44 -18.12 6.36 -16.68
C ASN A 44 -16.78 6.99 -16.29
N TYR A 45 -16.66 7.44 -15.04
CA TYR A 45 -15.37 7.89 -14.52
C TYR A 45 -14.75 6.88 -13.55
N CYS A 46 -13.43 6.84 -13.56
CA CYS A 46 -12.61 6.00 -12.72
C CYS A 46 -11.58 6.82 -11.95
N VAL A 47 -10.98 6.21 -10.92
CA VAL A 47 -9.96 6.84 -10.09
C VAL A 47 -8.65 6.06 -10.18
N ALA A 48 -7.57 6.72 -10.60
CA ALA A 48 -6.22 6.19 -10.45
C ALA A 48 -5.65 6.67 -9.11
N VAL A 49 -5.10 5.76 -8.30
CA VAL A 49 -4.48 6.09 -7.00
C VAL A 49 -3.01 5.79 -7.05
N ARG A 50 -2.19 6.83 -6.86
CA ARG A 50 -0.74 6.68 -6.71
C ARG A 50 -0.43 6.05 -5.36
N GLY A 51 0.36 4.97 -5.34
CA GLY A 51 0.87 4.40 -4.10
C GLY A 51 1.77 5.39 -3.35
N ASN A 52 1.64 5.39 -2.02
CA ASN A 52 2.23 6.38 -1.12
C ASN A 52 2.88 5.76 0.13
N GLY A 53 3.17 4.45 0.09
CA GLY A 53 3.68 3.68 1.22
C GLY A 53 2.96 4.00 2.53
N GLU A 54 3.73 4.48 3.49
CA GLU A 54 3.27 4.87 4.83
C GLU A 54 2.36 6.10 4.91
N LEU A 55 2.35 6.95 3.89
CA LEU A 55 1.53 8.15 3.80
C LEU A 55 0.14 7.83 3.19
N MET A 56 -0.21 6.55 3.02
CA MET A 56 -1.52 6.08 2.54
C MET A 56 -2.74 6.78 3.15
N PRO A 57 -2.79 7.13 4.46
CA PRO A 57 -3.95 7.82 5.03
C PRO A 57 -4.32 9.14 4.31
N ALA A 58 -3.36 9.79 3.64
CA ALA A 58 -3.63 10.94 2.79
C ALA A 58 -4.65 10.62 1.67
N HIS A 59 -4.71 9.36 1.22
CA HIS A 59 -5.70 8.91 0.26
C HIS A 59 -7.12 9.03 0.79
N TRP A 60 -7.35 8.95 2.11
CA TRP A 60 -8.71 9.05 2.66
C TRP A 60 -9.29 10.45 2.43
N GLY A 61 -8.52 11.49 2.76
CA GLY A 61 -8.90 12.88 2.49
C GLY A 61 -9.05 13.14 0.99
N ALA A 62 -8.05 12.76 0.20
CA ALA A 62 -8.07 12.96 -1.25
C ALA A 62 -9.24 12.23 -1.94
N LEU A 63 -9.46 10.96 -1.61
CA LEU A 63 -10.54 10.17 -2.21
C LEU A 63 -11.90 10.68 -1.77
N ALA A 64 -12.09 11.05 -0.50
CA ALA A 64 -13.33 11.66 -0.04
C ALA A 64 -13.65 12.94 -0.81
N ARG A 65 -12.64 13.78 -1.08
CA ARG A 65 -12.79 14.97 -1.92
C ARG A 65 -13.21 14.63 -3.35
N VAL A 66 -12.58 13.63 -3.96
CA VAL A 66 -12.94 13.14 -5.31
C VAL A 66 -14.37 12.60 -5.34
N LEU A 67 -14.78 11.83 -4.33
CA LEU A 67 -16.12 11.24 -4.23
C LEU A 67 -17.23 12.29 -4.07
N GLU A 68 -16.96 13.36 -3.31
CA GLU A 68 -17.89 14.49 -3.22
C GLU A 68 -17.94 15.32 -4.49
N THR A 69 -16.81 15.43 -5.20
CA THR A 69 -16.72 16.24 -6.41
C THR A 69 -17.37 15.55 -7.61
N TYR A 70 -17.14 14.24 -7.79
CA TYR A 70 -17.56 13.50 -8.99
C TYR A 70 -18.56 12.37 -8.72
N GLY A 71 -19.05 12.19 -7.50
CA GLY A 71 -19.95 11.09 -7.15
C GLY A 71 -19.22 9.76 -6.91
N ALA A 72 -19.88 8.62 -7.14
CA ALA A 72 -19.24 7.30 -7.04
C ALA A 72 -18.56 6.89 -8.37
N PRO A 73 -17.27 6.48 -8.37
CA PRO A 73 -16.61 6.00 -9.58
C PRO A 73 -17.09 4.61 -9.98
N VAL A 74 -16.97 4.27 -11.26
CA VAL A 74 -17.27 2.92 -11.77
C VAL A 74 -16.07 1.97 -11.66
N GLY A 75 -14.86 2.54 -11.55
CA GLY A 75 -13.63 1.78 -11.41
C GLY A 75 -12.51 2.50 -10.67
N MET A 76 -11.58 1.73 -10.11
CA MET A 76 -10.40 2.25 -9.44
C MET A 76 -9.18 1.36 -9.69
N ALA A 77 -8.01 1.98 -9.82
CA ALA A 77 -6.74 1.26 -9.95
C ALA A 77 -5.68 1.82 -9.02
N GLY A 78 -4.84 0.93 -8.48
CA GLY A 78 -3.79 1.32 -7.55
C GLY A 78 -2.75 0.23 -7.30
N ALA A 79 -1.60 0.65 -6.79
CA ALA A 79 -0.44 -0.21 -6.56
C ALA A 79 0.14 0.02 -5.16
N SER A 80 0.72 -1.00 -4.54
CA SER A 80 1.21 -0.94 -3.15
C SER A 80 0.09 -0.45 -2.21
N SER A 81 0.30 0.58 -1.41
CA SER A 81 -0.77 1.23 -0.61
C SER A 81 -1.98 1.75 -1.44
N GLY A 82 -1.81 1.99 -2.74
CA GLY A 82 -2.93 2.25 -3.66
C GLY A 82 -3.82 1.02 -3.85
N SER A 83 -3.30 -0.21 -3.79
CA SER A 83 -4.11 -1.43 -3.84
C SER A 83 -4.93 -1.60 -2.57
N MET A 84 -4.37 -1.23 -1.41
CA MET A 84 -5.09 -1.19 -0.13
C MET A 84 -6.24 -0.17 -0.18
N THR A 85 -5.99 1.00 -0.76
CA THR A 85 -7.04 2.02 -0.95
C THR A 85 -8.15 1.53 -1.89
N THR A 86 -7.76 0.86 -2.98
CA THR A 86 -8.70 0.26 -3.94
C THR A 86 -9.55 -0.81 -3.26
N PHE A 87 -8.97 -1.65 -2.41
CA PHE A 87 -9.71 -2.65 -1.62
C PHE A 87 -10.73 -2.03 -0.67
N LEU A 88 -10.34 -0.99 0.09
CA LEU A 88 -11.26 -0.33 1.02
C LEU A 88 -12.43 0.34 0.28
N TRP A 89 -12.14 1.02 -0.82
CA TRP A 89 -13.18 1.59 -1.66
C TRP A 89 -14.12 0.51 -2.24
N GLU A 90 -13.59 -0.55 -2.82
CA GLU A 90 -14.43 -1.61 -3.41
C GLU A 90 -15.22 -2.36 -2.32
N SER A 91 -14.66 -2.49 -1.11
CA SER A 91 -15.38 -3.04 0.04
C SER A 91 -16.52 -2.12 0.50
N ALA A 92 -16.32 -0.80 0.51
CA ALA A 92 -17.41 0.13 0.73
C ALA A 92 -18.47 0.03 -0.39
N MET A 93 -18.07 -0.16 -1.65
CA MET A 93 -18.98 -0.39 -2.78
C MET A 93 -19.82 -1.68 -2.65
N ALA A 94 -19.35 -2.67 -1.88
CA ALA A 94 -20.07 -3.90 -1.61
C ALA A 94 -21.18 -3.75 -0.56
N ASN A 95 -21.28 -2.60 0.10
CA ASN A 95 -22.31 -2.32 1.09
C ASN A 95 -23.70 -2.21 0.42
N ALA A 96 -24.64 -3.05 0.88
CA ALA A 96 -25.96 -3.19 0.28
C ALA A 96 -26.87 -1.96 0.47
N ASP A 97 -26.59 -1.13 1.47
CA ASP A 97 -27.39 0.04 1.83
C ASP A 97 -26.98 1.31 1.06
N LEU A 98 -26.02 1.19 0.14
CA LEU A 98 -25.63 2.32 -0.71
C LEU A 98 -26.80 2.78 -1.59
N PRO A 99 -27.02 4.10 -1.69
CA PRO A 99 -28.06 4.62 -2.56
C PRO A 99 -27.77 4.33 -4.04
N LYS A 100 -28.83 4.31 -4.85
CA LYS A 100 -28.72 4.04 -6.29
C LYS A 100 -28.16 5.24 -7.08
N SER A 101 -28.48 6.46 -6.64
CA SER A 101 -27.99 7.70 -7.25
C SER A 101 -26.46 7.77 -7.13
N ARG A 102 -25.76 8.06 -8.24
CA ARG A 102 -24.30 8.17 -8.28
C ARG A 102 -23.79 9.23 -7.30
N ASP A 103 -24.46 10.38 -7.23
CA ASP A 103 -24.04 11.50 -6.39
C ASP A 103 -24.24 11.19 -4.90
N ASP A 104 -25.41 10.65 -4.54
CA ASP A 104 -25.67 10.27 -3.16
C ASP A 104 -24.79 9.11 -2.73
N LYS A 105 -24.49 8.17 -3.65
CA LYS A 105 -23.54 7.08 -3.40
C LYS A 105 -22.15 7.65 -3.14
N GLY A 106 -21.72 8.63 -3.93
CA GLY A 106 -20.47 9.37 -3.71
C GLY A 106 -20.40 9.98 -2.31
N LYS A 107 -21.47 10.64 -1.84
CA LYS A 107 -21.52 11.22 -0.48
C LYS A 107 -21.45 10.16 0.62
N HIS A 108 -22.14 9.03 0.46
CA HIS A 108 -22.08 7.93 1.43
C HIS A 108 -20.67 7.34 1.50
N LEU A 109 -20.08 7.03 0.35
CA LEU A 109 -18.71 6.55 0.25
C LEU A 109 -17.72 7.56 0.83
N ALA A 110 -17.90 8.86 0.58
CA ALA A 110 -17.04 9.90 1.12
C ALA A 110 -17.07 9.90 2.66
N LEU A 111 -18.24 9.80 3.29
CA LEU A 111 -18.34 9.67 4.75
C LEU A 111 -17.67 8.39 5.26
N MET A 112 -17.90 7.24 4.60
CA MET A 112 -17.28 5.96 4.98
C MET A 112 -15.75 6.00 4.88
N ILE A 113 -15.19 6.71 3.89
CA ILE A 113 -13.75 6.87 3.76
C ILE A 113 -13.20 7.87 4.78
N LYS A 114 -13.88 9.00 5.03
CA LYS A 114 -13.48 9.95 6.09
C LYS A 114 -13.50 9.30 7.48
N SER A 115 -14.48 8.43 7.73
CA SER A 115 -14.62 7.78 9.03
C SER A 115 -13.46 6.85 9.35
N LEU A 116 -12.64 6.43 8.38
CA LEU A 116 -11.40 5.69 8.63
C LEU A 116 -10.45 6.44 9.57
N GLU A 117 -10.46 7.78 9.56
CA GLU A 117 -9.76 8.59 10.54
C GLU A 117 -10.36 8.41 11.95
N GLY A 118 -11.69 8.43 12.08
CA GLY A 118 -12.40 8.16 13.33
C GLY A 118 -12.18 6.74 13.86
N VAL A 119 -12.22 5.74 12.98
CA VAL A 119 -11.89 4.33 13.27
C VAL A 119 -10.45 4.23 13.76
N SER A 120 -9.52 5.00 13.17
CA SER A 120 -8.13 5.00 13.61
C SER A 120 -7.99 5.38 15.08
N TYR A 121 -8.66 6.47 15.51
CA TYR A 121 -8.61 6.93 16.90
C TYR A 121 -9.13 5.86 17.86
N PHE A 122 -10.23 5.18 17.50
CA PHE A 122 -10.77 4.08 18.30
C PHE A 122 -9.78 2.92 18.43
N LEU A 123 -9.15 2.50 17.32
CA LEU A 123 -8.20 1.38 17.33
C LEU A 123 -6.90 1.71 18.07
N TYR A 124 -6.47 2.98 18.08
CA TYR A 124 -5.32 3.45 18.86
C TYR A 124 -5.51 3.33 20.38
N GLU A 125 -6.76 3.42 20.86
CA GLU A 125 -7.07 3.40 22.29
C GLU A 125 -7.17 1.98 22.88
N GLN A 126 -7.19 0.94 22.03
CA GLN A 126 -7.29 -0.46 22.44
C GLN A 126 -6.00 -0.98 23.11
N ARG A 127 -6.14 -1.70 24.24
CA ARG A 127 -5.03 -2.10 25.15
C ARG A 127 -3.91 -2.92 24.49
N GLY A 128 -4.21 -3.73 23.49
CA GLY A 128 -3.25 -4.66 22.87
C GLY A 128 -2.06 -3.99 22.18
N TRP A 129 -2.21 -2.74 21.73
CA TRP A 129 -1.18 -2.01 21.00
C TRP A 129 -0.03 -1.49 21.88
N LYS A 130 -0.35 -0.99 23.09
CA LYS A 130 0.67 -0.40 23.98
C LYS A 130 1.79 -1.41 24.28
N THR A 131 1.42 -2.66 24.51
CA THR A 131 2.34 -3.78 24.77
C THR A 131 3.28 -4.06 23.59
N LEU A 132 2.77 -4.09 22.36
CA LEU A 132 3.57 -4.35 21.15
C LEU A 132 4.54 -3.21 20.83
N VAL A 133 4.12 -1.94 21.01
CA VAL A 133 4.99 -0.77 20.87
C VAL A 133 6.09 -0.73 21.89
N GLU A 134 5.71 -0.93 23.15
CA GLU A 134 6.63 -0.90 24.26
C GLU A 134 7.70 -1.97 24.06
N TRP A 135 7.32 -3.14 23.56
CA TRP A 135 8.25 -4.19 23.20
C TRP A 135 9.11 -3.90 21.97
N MET A 136 8.56 -3.39 20.85
CA MET A 136 9.38 -2.97 19.70
C MET A 136 10.39 -1.88 20.08
N LYS A 137 9.96 -0.91 20.91
CA LYS A 137 10.84 0.11 21.50
C LYS A 137 11.88 -0.54 22.41
N GLN A 138 11.52 -1.58 23.17
CA GLN A 138 12.45 -2.31 24.02
C GLN A 138 13.48 -3.09 23.20
N LEU A 139 13.11 -3.78 22.13
CA LEU A 139 14.06 -4.44 21.22
C LEU A 139 15.04 -3.49 20.55
N GLN A 140 14.62 -2.26 20.26
CA GLN A 140 15.50 -1.23 19.70
C GLN A 140 16.37 -0.53 20.74
N LYS A 141 15.89 -0.38 21.98
CA LYS A 141 16.57 0.33 23.07
C LYS A 141 17.49 -0.58 23.88
N GLU A 142 17.09 -1.82 24.11
CA GLU A 142 18.01 -2.82 24.60
C GLU A 142 19.03 -3.01 23.49
N ASN A 143 20.31 -2.78 23.79
CA ASN A 143 21.36 -3.41 23.03
C ASN A 143 21.04 -4.91 23.10
N VAL A 144 20.42 -5.46 22.06
CA VAL A 144 20.28 -6.91 21.94
C VAL A 144 21.67 -7.55 21.87
N TYR A 145 22.74 -6.76 21.74
CA TYR A 145 24.09 -7.15 22.13
C TYR A 145 24.20 -7.55 23.61
N ASP A 146 23.71 -6.78 24.58
CA ASP A 146 23.73 -7.17 26.00
C ASP A 146 22.79 -8.34 26.34
N SER A 147 21.92 -8.78 25.43
CA SER A 147 21.20 -10.06 25.58
C SER A 147 21.82 -11.18 24.74
N VAL A 148 22.40 -10.92 23.56
CA VAL A 148 22.99 -11.93 22.64
C VAL A 148 24.47 -12.24 22.95
N THR A 149 25.29 -11.25 23.29
CA THR A 149 26.60 -11.50 23.94
C THR A 149 26.43 -12.04 25.35
N VAL A 150 25.26 -11.90 25.95
CA VAL A 150 24.92 -12.55 27.21
C VAL A 150 24.51 -14.01 26.93
N LEU A 151 23.67 -14.30 25.93
CA LEU A 151 23.28 -15.68 25.50
C LEU A 151 24.47 -16.57 25.08
N SER A 152 25.69 -16.05 24.92
CA SER A 152 26.89 -16.89 24.68
C SER A 152 27.33 -17.69 25.91
N SER A 153 26.76 -17.44 27.10
CA SER A 153 26.94 -18.27 28.29
C SER A 153 25.64 -19.01 28.66
N GLN A 154 25.75 -20.28 29.09
CA GLN A 154 24.60 -21.10 29.50
C GLN A 154 23.76 -20.43 30.61
N GLN A 155 24.41 -19.68 31.50
CA GLN A 155 23.77 -19.01 32.64
C GLN A 155 22.89 -17.82 32.22
N ALA A 156 23.32 -17.11 31.19
CA ALA A 156 22.57 -16.02 30.59
C ALA A 156 21.42 -16.49 29.70
N MET A 157 21.59 -17.62 29.00
CA MET A 157 20.46 -18.29 28.33
C MET A 157 19.33 -18.57 29.31
N ASN A 158 19.64 -19.16 30.48
CA ASN A 158 18.62 -19.47 31.47
C ASN A 158 17.87 -18.22 32.00
N LYS A 159 18.54 -17.07 32.05
CA LYS A 159 17.96 -15.80 32.54
C LYS A 159 17.07 -15.10 31.50
N HIS A 160 17.46 -15.12 30.23
CA HIS A 160 16.81 -14.33 29.17
C HIS A 160 15.86 -15.15 28.28
N LEU A 161 16.04 -16.47 28.19
CA LEU A 161 15.22 -17.37 27.37
C LEU A 161 13.72 -17.31 27.70
N PRO A 162 13.26 -17.27 28.97
CA PRO A 162 11.82 -17.16 29.26
C PRO A 162 11.19 -15.88 28.68
N LYS A 163 11.90 -14.75 28.74
CA LYS A 163 11.42 -13.47 28.18
C LYS A 163 11.38 -13.52 26.64
N ALA A 164 12.40 -14.11 26.01
CA ALA A 164 12.44 -14.30 24.57
C ALA A 164 11.33 -15.24 24.07
N ILE A 165 11.02 -16.31 24.80
CA ILE A 165 9.90 -17.21 24.53
C ILE A 165 8.57 -16.48 24.67
N ALA A 166 8.38 -15.69 25.73
CA ALA A 166 7.16 -14.90 25.91
C ALA A 166 6.96 -13.92 24.73
N ALA A 167 8.01 -13.18 24.36
CA ALA A 167 7.97 -12.29 23.21
C ALA A 167 7.71 -13.01 21.88
N ALA A 168 8.29 -14.20 21.67
CA ALA A 168 8.02 -15.02 20.49
C ALA A 168 6.55 -15.45 20.41
N LYS A 169 5.95 -15.82 21.54
CA LYS A 169 4.50 -16.12 21.64
C LYS A 169 3.66 -14.88 21.37
N ASP A 170 4.03 -13.72 21.90
CA ASP A 170 3.31 -12.47 21.65
C ASP A 170 3.35 -12.08 20.16
N MET A 171 4.49 -12.23 19.49
CA MET A 171 4.60 -12.01 18.05
C MET A 171 3.74 -13.01 17.26
N GLN A 172 3.80 -14.29 17.62
CA GLN A 172 2.96 -15.34 17.03
C GLN A 172 1.47 -14.98 17.16
N ASN A 173 1.06 -14.51 18.34
CA ASN A 173 -0.31 -14.08 18.60
C ASN A 173 -0.70 -12.82 17.81
N SER A 174 0.25 -11.90 17.59
CA SER A 174 0.01 -10.70 16.77
C SER A 174 -0.27 -11.04 15.30
N GLY A 175 0.33 -12.12 14.79
CA GLY A 175 0.27 -12.58 13.39
C GLY A 175 1.01 -11.67 12.40
N ILE A 176 0.85 -10.34 12.48
CA ILE A 176 1.39 -9.38 11.52
C ILE A 176 2.92 -9.29 11.56
N PHE A 177 3.51 -9.22 12.76
CA PHE A 177 4.97 -9.16 12.93
C PHE A 177 5.59 -10.55 13.11
N TYR A 178 4.90 -11.58 12.67
CA TYR A 178 5.35 -12.97 12.67
C TYR A 178 5.82 -13.39 11.27
N GLY A 179 6.54 -12.50 10.58
CA GLY A 179 7.10 -12.80 9.26
C GLY A 179 8.22 -13.85 9.30
N PRO A 180 8.72 -14.31 8.15
CA PRO A 180 9.67 -15.42 8.06
C PRO A 180 10.96 -15.26 8.89
N ALA A 181 11.45 -14.03 9.09
CA ALA A 181 12.63 -13.80 9.92
C ALA A 181 12.34 -14.06 11.40
N VAL A 182 11.14 -13.69 11.86
CA VAL A 182 10.68 -13.89 13.23
C VAL A 182 10.33 -15.34 13.47
N VAL A 183 9.60 -15.98 12.56
CA VAL A 183 9.27 -17.42 12.60
C VAL A 183 10.54 -18.25 12.78
N ALA A 184 11.58 -17.97 11.98
CA ALA A 184 12.83 -18.72 12.03
C ALA A 184 13.51 -18.64 13.42
N VAL A 185 13.36 -17.53 14.15
CA VAL A 185 13.87 -17.40 15.52
C VAL A 185 12.92 -18.06 16.52
N ALA A 186 11.62 -17.79 16.39
CA ALA A 186 10.58 -18.27 17.30
C ALA A 186 10.49 -19.80 17.33
N GLU A 187 10.54 -20.48 16.19
CA GLU A 187 10.51 -21.95 16.13
C GLU A 187 11.63 -22.59 16.95
N LEU A 188 12.85 -22.04 16.88
CA LEU A 188 13.98 -22.54 17.67
C LEU A 188 13.85 -22.21 19.15
N LEU A 189 13.31 -21.03 19.50
CA LEU A 189 13.07 -20.66 20.90
C LEU A 189 11.98 -21.51 21.56
N LEU A 190 10.97 -21.90 20.78
CA LEU A 190 9.84 -22.71 21.24
C LEU A 190 10.14 -24.21 21.25
N ASP A 191 11.24 -24.64 20.62
CA ASP A 191 11.70 -26.03 20.65
C ASP A 191 12.22 -26.41 22.07
N PRO A 192 11.61 -27.39 22.75
CA PRO A 192 12.04 -27.81 24.09
C PRO A 192 13.48 -28.30 24.16
N SER A 193 14.07 -28.73 23.03
CA SER A 193 15.43 -29.24 22.97
C SER A 193 16.49 -28.14 22.85
N ILE A 194 16.11 -26.87 22.66
CA ILE A 194 17.05 -25.75 22.42
C ILE A 194 18.10 -25.60 23.53
N GLN A 195 17.77 -25.95 24.77
CA GLN A 195 18.70 -25.88 25.90
C GLN A 195 19.79 -26.96 25.87
N LYS A 196 19.55 -28.07 25.17
CA LYS A 196 20.41 -29.26 25.18
C LYS A 196 21.16 -29.48 23.85
N ASP A 197 20.68 -28.89 22.77
CA ASP A 197 21.23 -29.06 21.42
C ASP A 197 22.13 -27.88 21.01
N ARG A 198 23.45 -28.10 21.02
CA ARG A 198 24.45 -27.09 20.64
C ARG A 198 24.34 -26.64 19.18
N ALA A 199 23.90 -27.50 18.27
CA ALA A 199 23.75 -27.14 16.86
C ALA A 199 22.56 -26.20 16.68
N LYS A 200 21.44 -26.47 17.36
CA LYS A 200 20.28 -25.56 17.39
C LYS A 200 20.61 -24.22 18.04
N GLN A 201 21.42 -24.22 19.11
CA GLN A 201 21.91 -22.98 19.72
C GLN A 201 22.75 -22.15 18.74
N ALA A 202 23.70 -22.77 18.05
CA ALA A 202 24.50 -22.08 17.04
C ALA A 202 23.65 -21.53 15.90
N LEU A 203 22.64 -22.29 15.44
CA LEU A 203 21.70 -21.84 14.41
C LEU A 203 20.81 -20.67 14.91
N LEU A 204 20.31 -20.75 16.15
CA LEU A 204 19.53 -19.69 16.78
C LEU A 204 20.30 -18.37 16.81
N MET A 205 21.58 -18.42 17.21
CA MET A 205 22.45 -17.23 17.23
C MET A 205 22.62 -16.61 15.85
N LYS A 206 22.81 -17.42 14.80
CA LYS A 206 22.87 -16.94 13.42
C LYS A 206 21.56 -16.28 12.98
N ARG A 207 20.41 -16.87 13.32
CA ARG A 207 19.09 -16.33 12.96
C ARG A 207 18.76 -15.05 13.71
N ILE A 208 19.15 -14.93 14.98
CA ILE A 208 19.03 -13.69 15.75
C ILE A 208 19.86 -12.58 15.12
N GLU A 209 21.09 -12.87 14.70
CA GLU A 209 21.94 -11.88 14.02
C GLU A 209 21.32 -11.44 12.68
N ALA A 210 20.79 -12.37 11.89
CA ALA A 210 20.05 -12.04 10.68
C ALA A 210 18.81 -11.17 10.97
N LEU A 211 18.04 -11.48 12.02
CA LEU A 211 16.89 -10.67 12.44
C LEU A 211 17.30 -9.26 12.85
N LYS A 212 18.44 -9.08 13.55
CA LYS A 212 18.97 -7.75 13.89
C LYS A 212 19.31 -6.95 12.63
N GLN A 213 19.95 -7.58 11.67
CA GLN A 213 20.26 -6.94 10.38
C GLN A 213 18.97 -6.52 9.69
N THR A 214 17.94 -7.37 9.67
CA THR A 214 16.60 -7.03 9.15
C THR A 214 16.00 -5.83 9.90
N LEU A 215 16.03 -5.81 11.23
CA LEU A 215 15.48 -4.72 12.05
C LEU A 215 16.25 -3.40 11.84
N ALA A 216 17.57 -3.45 11.65
CA ALA A 216 18.40 -2.27 11.46
C ALA A 216 18.07 -1.51 10.18
N VAL A 217 17.59 -2.22 9.16
CA VAL A 217 17.17 -1.69 7.86
C VAL A 217 15.66 -1.72 7.68
N PHE A 218 14.89 -2.14 8.67
CA PHE A 218 13.43 -2.23 8.57
C PHE A 218 12.82 -0.84 8.33
N GLY A 219 12.03 -0.72 7.25
CA GLY A 219 11.46 0.55 6.81
C GLY A 219 12.50 1.56 6.31
N LYS A 220 13.77 1.16 6.18
CA LYS A 220 14.80 1.89 5.45
C LYS A 220 14.95 1.24 4.08
N PHE A 221 15.12 2.07 3.08
CA PHE A 221 15.39 1.61 1.73
C PHE A 221 16.79 2.07 1.30
N ASP A 222 17.67 1.12 1.06
CA ASP A 222 18.99 1.36 0.49
C ASP A 222 19.24 0.41 -0.69
N ALA A 223 18.69 0.77 -1.85
CA ALA A 223 18.90 0.00 -3.08
C ALA A 223 20.36 -0.06 -3.54
N LYS A 224 21.24 0.83 -3.05
CA LYS A 224 22.63 0.87 -3.48
C LYS A 224 23.48 -0.12 -2.68
N ASN A 225 23.39 -0.07 -1.36
CA ASN A 225 24.33 -0.76 -0.47
C ASN A 225 23.73 -1.98 0.24
N ASP A 226 22.41 -2.13 0.29
CA ASP A 226 21.79 -3.32 0.89
C ASP A 226 21.91 -4.52 -0.07
N ALA A 227 22.94 -5.32 0.14
CA ALA A 227 23.19 -6.53 -0.64
C ALA A 227 22.03 -7.53 -0.55
N GLN A 228 21.32 -7.60 0.58
CA GLN A 228 20.32 -8.63 0.82
C GLN A 228 18.89 -8.14 0.59
N LEU A 229 18.70 -6.94 0.04
CA LEU A 229 17.42 -6.24 -0.09
C LEU A 229 16.25 -7.11 -0.57
N PHE A 230 16.47 -7.99 -1.55
CA PHE A 230 15.42 -8.82 -2.14
C PHE A 230 15.34 -10.24 -1.58
N VAL A 231 16.39 -10.72 -0.89
CA VAL A 231 16.50 -12.13 -0.44
C VAL A 231 16.33 -12.29 1.07
N ARG A 232 16.57 -11.23 1.84
CA ARG A 232 16.46 -11.25 3.31
C ARG A 232 15.02 -11.47 3.74
N ASN A 233 14.82 -12.41 4.66
CA ASN A 233 13.52 -12.63 5.27
C ASN A 233 13.03 -11.35 5.97
N GLY A 234 11.77 -11.01 5.71
CA GLY A 234 11.08 -9.88 6.33
C GLY A 234 10.56 -10.22 7.72
N ILE A 235 10.26 -9.18 8.50
CA ILE A 235 9.60 -9.32 9.81
C ILE A 235 8.08 -9.25 9.71
N VAL A 236 7.54 -8.74 8.60
CA VAL A 236 6.09 -8.62 8.37
C VAL A 236 5.61 -9.85 7.62
N ASP A 237 4.53 -10.47 8.12
CA ASP A 237 3.71 -11.41 7.38
C ASP A 237 2.62 -10.63 6.63
N PHE A 238 2.83 -10.46 5.33
CA PHE A 238 1.90 -9.72 4.47
C PHE A 238 0.58 -10.46 4.22
N GLN A 239 0.54 -11.79 4.37
CA GLN A 239 -0.70 -12.54 4.29
C GLN A 239 -1.53 -12.32 5.55
N ALA A 240 -0.91 -12.38 6.72
CA ALA A 240 -1.57 -12.05 7.98
C ALA A 240 -2.04 -10.58 7.98
N LEU A 241 -1.22 -9.65 7.47
CA LEU A 241 -1.60 -8.27 7.27
C LEU A 241 -2.85 -8.14 6.39
N ALA A 242 -2.86 -8.80 5.23
CA ALA A 242 -3.97 -8.78 4.30
C ALA A 242 -5.26 -9.31 4.94
N ILE A 243 -5.20 -10.39 5.74
CA ILE A 243 -6.36 -10.93 6.48
C ILE A 243 -6.89 -9.89 7.48
N ARG A 244 -6.02 -9.23 8.24
CA ARG A 244 -6.43 -8.20 9.19
C ARG A 244 -7.01 -6.97 8.50
N PHE A 245 -6.44 -6.57 7.37
CA PHE A 245 -6.99 -5.54 6.50
C PHE A 245 -8.36 -5.94 5.93
N GLY A 246 -8.52 -7.23 5.63
CA GLY A 246 -9.77 -7.87 5.21
C GLY A 246 -10.92 -7.59 6.17
N ALA A 247 -10.67 -7.65 7.48
CA ALA A 247 -11.68 -7.39 8.50
C ALA A 247 -12.20 -5.94 8.46
N LEU A 248 -11.36 -4.96 8.11
CA LEU A 248 -11.79 -3.58 7.87
C LEU A 248 -12.62 -3.48 6.58
N GLY A 249 -12.28 -4.24 5.55
CA GLY A 249 -13.11 -4.37 4.35
C GLY A 249 -14.48 -4.99 4.64
N ASP A 250 -14.52 -6.02 5.48
CA ASP A 250 -15.76 -6.66 5.93
C ASP A 250 -16.66 -5.67 6.68
N TYR A 251 -16.07 -4.87 7.58
CA TYR A 251 -16.76 -3.78 8.25
C TYR A 251 -17.35 -2.77 7.26
N LEU A 252 -16.58 -2.27 6.29
CA LEU A 252 -17.09 -1.32 5.30
C LEU A 252 -18.22 -1.92 4.45
N ALA A 253 -18.12 -3.20 4.11
CA ALA A 253 -19.13 -3.95 3.37
C ALA A 253 -20.34 -4.35 4.24
N GLN A 254 -20.27 -4.15 5.57
CA GLN A 254 -21.20 -4.69 6.56
C GLN A 254 -21.41 -6.21 6.41
N ARG A 255 -20.36 -6.93 6.02
CA ARG A 255 -20.39 -8.38 5.80
C ARG A 255 -20.61 -9.09 7.13
N ASP A 256 -21.53 -10.05 7.17
CA ASP A 256 -21.83 -10.84 8.37
C ASP A 256 -22.12 -9.97 9.62
N ALA A 257 -22.53 -8.71 9.44
CA ALA A 257 -22.86 -7.80 10.53
C ALA A 257 -24.08 -8.30 11.31
N SER A 258 -24.01 -8.27 12.65
CA SER A 258 -25.19 -8.52 13.49
C SER A 258 -26.23 -7.42 13.32
N THR A 259 -27.49 -7.69 13.67
CA THR A 259 -28.56 -6.68 13.67
C THR A 259 -28.18 -5.44 14.48
N GLU A 260 -27.53 -5.62 15.63
CA GLU A 260 -27.08 -4.52 16.48
C GLU A 260 -25.99 -3.68 15.81
N SER A 261 -25.05 -4.32 15.11
CA SER A 261 -24.00 -3.65 14.36
C SER A 261 -24.57 -2.84 13.18
N LEU A 262 -25.52 -3.43 12.44
CA LEU A 262 -26.22 -2.75 11.35
C LEU A 262 -26.97 -1.52 11.86
N GLN A 263 -27.71 -1.63 12.97
CA GLN A 263 -28.42 -0.50 13.57
C GLN A 263 -27.47 0.61 14.04
N ALA A 264 -26.32 0.26 14.60
CA ALA A 264 -25.31 1.24 15.01
C ALA A 264 -24.68 1.95 13.81
N HIS A 265 -24.37 1.21 12.73
CA HIS A 265 -23.87 1.78 11.49
C HIS A 265 -24.91 2.69 10.82
N GLU A 266 -26.18 2.28 10.76
CA GLU A 266 -27.28 3.09 10.24
C GLU A 266 -27.45 4.39 11.04
N LEU A 267 -27.39 4.31 12.38
CA LEU A 267 -27.47 5.49 13.24
C LEU A 267 -26.31 6.45 12.99
N PHE A 268 -25.09 5.93 12.82
CA PHE A 268 -23.92 6.71 12.42
C PHE A 268 -24.17 7.41 11.07
N MET A 269 -24.53 6.67 10.03
CA MET A 269 -24.76 7.22 8.69
C MET A 269 -25.87 8.28 8.71
N ARG A 270 -27.02 7.99 9.33
CA ARG A 270 -28.15 8.92 9.42
C ARG A 270 -27.79 10.22 10.16
N THR A 271 -26.97 10.14 11.20
CA THR A 271 -26.60 11.30 12.02
C THR A 271 -25.51 12.14 11.35
N CYS A 272 -24.51 11.49 10.78
CA CYS A 272 -23.28 12.15 10.33
C CYS A 272 -23.31 12.53 8.85
N LEU A 273 -24.06 11.82 8.01
CA LEU A 273 -24.14 12.12 6.58
C LEU A 273 -24.64 13.55 6.28
N PRO A 274 -25.71 14.08 6.93
CA PRO A 274 -26.20 15.43 6.66
C PRO A 274 -25.18 16.54 6.93
N VAL A 275 -24.23 16.31 7.85
CA VAL A 275 -23.18 17.27 8.19
C VAL A 275 -21.83 16.94 7.53
N SER A 276 -21.72 15.84 6.79
CA SER A 276 -20.44 15.34 6.27
C SER A 276 -19.90 16.08 5.06
N ALA A 277 -20.80 16.63 4.25
CA ALA A 277 -20.44 17.10 2.93
C ALA A 277 -19.57 18.37 2.99
N GLY A 278 -18.47 18.41 2.22
CA GLY A 278 -17.59 19.57 2.20
C GLY A 278 -16.74 19.76 3.45
N ARG A 279 -16.70 18.77 4.36
CA ARG A 279 -15.98 18.81 5.64
C ARG A 279 -15.02 17.63 5.79
N THR A 280 -13.85 17.88 6.34
CA THR A 280 -12.94 16.85 6.85
C THR A 280 -13.51 16.14 8.08
N TRP A 281 -12.94 15.00 8.48
CA TRP A 281 -13.41 14.29 9.67
C TRP A 281 -13.38 15.16 10.95
N PRO A 282 -12.30 15.91 11.25
CA PRO A 282 -12.30 16.85 12.39
C PRO A 282 -13.43 17.89 12.30
N GLU A 283 -13.70 18.44 11.12
CA GLU A 283 -14.79 19.40 10.93
C GLU A 283 -16.18 18.77 11.11
N ILE A 284 -16.35 17.50 10.74
CA ILE A 284 -17.58 16.73 11.00
C ILE A 284 -17.78 16.56 12.49
N VAL A 285 -16.75 16.13 13.22
CA VAL A 285 -16.82 15.93 14.68
C VAL A 285 -17.01 17.26 15.41
N MET A 286 -16.42 18.36 14.93
CA MET A 286 -16.70 19.69 15.49
C MET A 286 -18.15 20.13 15.28
N ALA A 287 -18.73 19.84 14.12
CA ALA A 287 -20.12 20.18 13.81
C ALA A 287 -21.14 19.28 14.51
N GLU A 288 -20.83 18.00 14.67
CA GLU A 288 -21.65 16.98 15.33
C GLU A 288 -20.75 16.04 16.16
N PRO A 289 -20.46 16.38 17.43
CA PRO A 289 -19.55 15.61 18.28
C PRO A 289 -19.96 14.16 18.48
N ARG A 290 -21.25 13.83 18.34
CA ARG A 290 -21.74 12.45 18.43
C ARG A 290 -21.14 11.55 17.34
N CYS A 291 -20.67 12.10 16.22
CA CYS A 291 -20.11 11.30 15.13
C CYS A 291 -18.91 10.44 15.55
N GLN A 292 -18.02 10.95 16.41
CA GLN A 292 -16.89 10.16 16.91
C GLN A 292 -17.35 9.03 17.84
N VAL A 293 -18.39 9.27 18.65
CA VAL A 293 -18.95 8.25 19.54
C VAL A 293 -19.68 7.18 18.73
N LEU A 294 -20.49 7.58 17.75
CA LEU A 294 -21.27 6.68 16.92
C LEU A 294 -20.41 5.80 16.03
N ILE A 295 -19.30 6.32 15.47
CA ILE A 295 -18.37 5.46 14.72
C ILE A 295 -17.67 4.47 15.66
N GLY A 296 -17.28 4.89 16.87
CA GLY A 296 -16.70 4.00 17.87
C GLY A 296 -17.65 2.86 18.25
N ASP A 297 -18.92 3.18 18.55
CA ASP A 297 -19.97 2.21 18.86
C ASP A 297 -20.25 1.24 17.69
N SER A 298 -20.28 1.75 16.45
CA SER A 298 -20.44 0.92 15.25
C SER A 298 -19.29 -0.08 15.08
N VAL A 299 -18.05 0.38 15.27
CA VAL A 299 -16.83 -0.45 15.19
C VAL A 299 -16.81 -1.48 16.31
N GLU A 300 -17.07 -1.07 17.55
CA GLU A 300 -17.08 -1.95 18.72
C GLU A 300 -18.10 -3.08 18.56
N LYS A 301 -19.34 -2.77 18.17
CA LYS A 301 -20.39 -3.77 17.96
C LYS A 301 -20.10 -4.73 16.82
N TYR A 302 -19.49 -4.22 15.75
CA TYR A 302 -19.10 -5.06 14.61
C TYR A 302 -18.01 -6.04 15.02
N PHE A 303 -16.90 -5.53 15.57
CA PHE A 303 -15.75 -6.37 15.88
C PHE A 303 -15.92 -7.20 17.14
N GLY A 304 -16.77 -6.80 18.09
CA GLY A 304 -17.08 -7.58 19.29
C GLY A 304 -17.75 -8.93 18.99
N ASN A 305 -18.35 -9.10 17.81
CA ASN A 305 -18.91 -10.37 17.33
C ASN A 305 -18.21 -10.86 16.04
N TYR A 306 -17.08 -10.26 15.66
CA TYR A 306 -16.45 -10.59 14.39
C TYR A 306 -15.75 -11.93 14.47
N VAL A 307 -16.16 -12.83 13.57
CA VAL A 307 -15.52 -14.13 13.37
C VAL A 307 -14.89 -14.12 11.98
N PRO A 308 -13.56 -14.31 11.87
CA PRO A 308 -12.90 -14.47 10.58
C PRO A 308 -13.61 -15.52 9.73
N SER A 309 -14.24 -15.08 8.66
CA SER A 309 -15.14 -15.88 7.84
C SER A 309 -14.47 -16.20 6.51
N GLN A 310 -14.74 -17.41 5.98
CA GLN A 310 -14.38 -17.74 4.59
C GLN A 310 -15.14 -16.85 3.57
N ARG A 311 -16.16 -16.11 4.02
CA ARG A 311 -16.87 -15.07 3.25
C ARG A 311 -16.25 -13.68 3.32
N SER A 312 -15.13 -13.53 4.03
CA SER A 312 -14.47 -12.24 4.12
C SER A 312 -14.18 -11.69 2.72
N ARG A 313 -14.33 -10.38 2.56
CA ARG A 313 -13.99 -9.59 1.38
C ARG A 313 -12.59 -9.89 0.87
N ILE A 314 -11.68 -10.28 1.76
CA ILE A 314 -10.31 -10.62 1.38
C ILE A 314 -10.23 -11.89 0.50
N HIS A 315 -11.18 -12.81 0.58
CA HIS A 315 -11.18 -14.03 -0.21
C HIS A 315 -11.90 -13.89 -1.56
N GLU A 316 -12.63 -12.80 -1.74
CA GLU A 316 -13.39 -12.50 -2.95
C GLU A 316 -12.47 -12.02 -4.09
N PRO A 317 -12.82 -12.27 -5.36
CA PRO A 317 -12.05 -11.79 -6.51
C PRO A 317 -11.90 -10.27 -6.55
N VAL A 318 -10.74 -9.81 -7.03
CA VAL A 318 -10.50 -8.40 -7.32
C VAL A 318 -11.49 -7.94 -8.40
N GLY A 319 -12.28 -6.92 -8.07
CA GLY A 319 -13.22 -6.30 -9.01
C GLY A 319 -14.61 -6.92 -9.05
N GLN A 320 -14.97 -7.73 -8.04
CA GLN A 320 -16.29 -8.35 -7.92
C GLN A 320 -17.45 -7.34 -7.84
N TYR A 321 -17.28 -6.20 -7.17
CA TYR A 321 -18.37 -5.24 -6.89
C TYR A 321 -18.27 -3.96 -7.72
N ALA A 322 -17.07 -3.60 -8.16
CA ALA A 322 -16.80 -2.50 -9.07
C ALA A 322 -15.50 -2.78 -9.82
N GLN A 323 -15.24 -2.13 -10.97
CA GLN A 323 -13.99 -2.39 -11.70
C GLN A 323 -12.78 -2.05 -10.80
N ALA A 324 -11.96 -3.04 -10.49
CA ALA A 324 -10.76 -2.84 -9.68
C ALA A 324 -9.56 -3.45 -10.41
N LEU A 325 -8.48 -2.66 -10.51
CA LEU A 325 -7.23 -3.09 -11.13
C LEU A 325 -6.09 -2.86 -10.14
N VAL A 326 -5.46 -3.94 -9.69
CA VAL A 326 -4.34 -3.87 -8.75
C VAL A 326 -3.12 -4.56 -9.32
N THR A 327 -1.95 -4.00 -9.04
CA THR A 327 -0.73 -4.37 -9.76
C THR A 327 0.40 -4.82 -8.84
N THR A 328 1.24 -5.70 -9.37
CA THR A 328 2.55 -6.02 -8.81
C THR A 328 3.60 -6.11 -9.91
N SER A 329 4.87 -5.98 -9.56
CA SER A 329 5.96 -6.40 -10.44
C SER A 329 5.96 -7.92 -10.55
N VAL A 330 6.14 -8.44 -11.76
CA VAL A 330 6.27 -9.87 -12.02
C VAL A 330 7.59 -10.11 -12.72
N VAL A 331 8.44 -10.90 -12.07
CA VAL A 331 9.67 -11.42 -12.63
C VAL A 331 9.46 -12.89 -12.99
N SER A 332 9.84 -13.27 -14.19
CA SER A 332 9.68 -14.62 -14.74
C SER A 332 10.96 -15.12 -15.41
N GLY A 333 10.92 -16.31 -16.02
CA GLY A 333 12.04 -16.85 -16.80
C GLY A 333 13.31 -17.12 -15.99
N GLU A 334 14.46 -16.92 -16.62
CA GLU A 334 15.78 -17.14 -16.00
C GLU A 334 16.06 -16.17 -14.85
N SER A 335 15.53 -14.94 -14.92
CA SER A 335 15.64 -13.98 -13.82
C SER A 335 14.96 -14.48 -12.54
N ALA A 336 13.78 -15.11 -12.65
CA ALA A 336 13.09 -15.72 -11.51
C ALA A 336 13.87 -16.91 -10.92
N LYS A 337 14.44 -17.79 -11.77
CA LYS A 337 15.28 -18.91 -11.33
C LYS A 337 16.55 -18.44 -10.62
N SER A 338 17.23 -17.43 -11.17
CA SER A 338 18.41 -16.80 -10.57
C SER A 338 18.09 -16.21 -9.19
N PHE A 339 16.95 -15.53 -9.07
CA PHE A 339 16.49 -15.02 -7.78
C PHE A 339 16.31 -16.15 -6.75
N ARG A 340 15.60 -17.24 -7.11
CA ARG A 340 15.40 -18.39 -6.20
C ARG A 340 16.73 -18.98 -5.73
N ALA A 341 17.66 -19.19 -6.64
CA ALA A 341 18.99 -19.70 -6.30
C ALA A 341 19.74 -18.79 -5.32
N GLN A 342 19.65 -17.47 -5.51
CA GLN A 342 20.25 -16.49 -4.59
C GLN A 342 19.53 -16.47 -3.23
N ARG A 343 18.21 -16.60 -3.22
CA ARG A 343 17.41 -16.71 -1.99
C ARG A 343 17.76 -17.97 -1.21
N ASP A 344 17.87 -19.11 -1.87
CA ASP A 344 18.25 -20.38 -1.24
C ASP A 344 19.68 -20.32 -0.68
N ALA A 345 20.61 -19.73 -1.44
CA ALA A 345 21.97 -19.49 -0.97
C ALA A 345 22.00 -18.57 0.26
N TYR A 346 21.15 -17.54 0.28
CA TYR A 346 21.00 -16.67 1.45
C TYR A 346 20.42 -17.43 2.64
N LEU A 347 19.31 -18.15 2.49
CA LEU A 347 18.68 -18.88 3.59
C LEU A 347 19.57 -19.96 4.19
N LYS A 348 20.44 -20.58 3.37
CA LYS A 348 21.42 -21.57 3.83
C LYS A 348 22.59 -20.96 4.60
N SER A 349 23.06 -19.76 4.20
CA SER A 349 24.30 -19.17 4.73
C SER A 349 24.09 -18.03 5.72
N LEU A 350 23.00 -17.27 5.56
CA LEU A 350 22.69 -15.99 6.19
C LEU A 350 23.79 -14.94 6.03
N ALA A 351 24.61 -15.04 4.96
CA ALA A 351 25.80 -14.21 4.80
C ALA A 351 25.47 -12.79 4.26
N PRO A 352 26.16 -11.73 4.76
CA PRO A 352 25.88 -10.32 4.45
C PRO A 352 26.04 -9.90 2.98
N GLY A 353 26.71 -10.69 2.14
CA GLY A 353 26.94 -10.37 0.72
C GLY A 353 25.99 -11.06 -0.27
N VAL A 354 25.17 -12.02 0.17
CA VAL A 354 24.30 -12.79 -0.74
C VAL A 354 23.11 -11.95 -1.18
N GLY A 355 22.83 -11.94 -2.49
CA GLY A 355 21.78 -11.13 -3.10
C GLY A 355 22.30 -9.84 -3.76
N ALA A 356 23.59 -9.51 -3.60
CA ALA A 356 24.18 -8.29 -4.15
C ALA A 356 24.04 -8.20 -5.69
N ASP A 357 23.95 -9.37 -6.33
CA ASP A 357 23.94 -9.55 -7.78
C ASP A 357 22.54 -9.93 -8.30
N VAL A 358 21.48 -9.72 -7.51
CA VAL A 358 20.12 -9.83 -8.03
C VAL A 358 19.96 -8.83 -9.18
N ARG A 359 19.79 -9.38 -10.38
CA ARG A 359 19.55 -8.66 -11.63
C ARG A 359 18.42 -9.34 -12.38
N VAL A 360 17.68 -8.54 -13.11
CA VAL A 360 16.50 -8.95 -13.87
C VAL A 360 16.67 -8.48 -15.29
N SER A 361 16.48 -9.39 -16.25
CA SER A 361 16.41 -9.02 -17.66
C SER A 361 15.23 -8.05 -17.88
N PRO A 362 15.38 -6.97 -18.65
CA PRO A 362 14.27 -6.08 -18.97
C PRO A 362 13.05 -6.78 -19.58
N THR A 363 13.24 -7.92 -20.26
CA THR A 363 12.17 -8.74 -20.86
C THR A 363 11.42 -9.61 -19.85
N ASP A 364 12.07 -9.93 -18.73
CA ASP A 364 11.54 -10.81 -17.68
C ASP A 364 10.72 -10.02 -16.66
N LEU A 365 10.86 -8.69 -16.64
CA LEU A 365 10.10 -7.77 -15.78
C LEU A 365 8.82 -7.29 -16.48
N ARG A 366 7.68 -7.69 -15.92
CA ARG A 366 6.33 -7.25 -16.31
C ARG A 366 5.61 -6.57 -15.15
N PHE A 367 4.57 -5.80 -15.48
CA PHE A 367 3.64 -5.19 -14.54
C PHE A 367 2.35 -6.00 -14.60
N GLY A 368 2.21 -6.90 -13.63
CA GLY A 368 1.11 -7.85 -13.55
C GLY A 368 -0.12 -7.21 -12.91
N TYR A 369 -1.27 -7.33 -13.56
CA TYR A 369 -2.55 -6.80 -13.10
C TYR A 369 -3.56 -7.89 -12.77
N TRP A 370 -4.14 -7.83 -11.57
CA TRP A 370 -5.35 -8.54 -11.21
C TRP A 370 -6.58 -7.67 -11.48
N GLY A 371 -7.65 -8.30 -11.94
CA GLY A 371 -8.93 -7.67 -12.24
C GLY A 371 -9.87 -8.66 -12.91
N ARG A 372 -11.03 -8.20 -13.39
CA ARG A 372 -11.95 -9.06 -14.13
C ARG A 372 -11.35 -9.45 -15.48
N PRO A 373 -11.51 -10.70 -15.95
CA PRO A 373 -10.91 -11.17 -17.20
C PRO A 373 -11.24 -10.27 -18.39
N ALA A 374 -12.51 -9.87 -18.55
CA ALA A 374 -12.95 -9.00 -19.64
C ALA A 374 -12.26 -7.63 -19.62
N ASP A 375 -12.04 -7.04 -18.44
CA ASP A 375 -11.32 -5.77 -18.34
C ASP A 375 -9.85 -5.97 -18.76
N LEU A 376 -9.20 -7.04 -18.28
CA LEU A 376 -7.80 -7.32 -18.59
C LEU A 376 -7.56 -7.64 -20.07
N GLU A 377 -8.46 -8.41 -20.70
CA GLU A 377 -8.43 -8.69 -22.15
C GLU A 377 -8.56 -7.40 -22.96
N GLN A 378 -9.49 -6.52 -22.58
CA GLN A 378 -9.67 -5.22 -23.23
C GLN A 378 -8.42 -4.34 -23.07
N ILE A 379 -7.88 -4.26 -21.85
CA ILE A 379 -6.66 -3.50 -21.58
C ILE A 379 -5.51 -4.01 -22.45
N GLU A 380 -5.32 -5.33 -22.51
CA GLU A 380 -4.26 -5.93 -23.31
C GLU A 380 -4.41 -5.59 -24.80
N ALA A 381 -5.63 -5.70 -25.34
CA ALA A 381 -5.91 -5.36 -26.73
C ALA A 381 -5.59 -3.88 -27.03
N GLU A 382 -6.03 -2.96 -26.17
CA GLU A 382 -5.81 -1.53 -26.35
C GLU A 382 -4.34 -1.12 -26.19
N LEU A 383 -3.64 -1.68 -25.19
CA LEU A 383 -2.23 -1.36 -24.94
C LEU A 383 -1.28 -1.98 -25.99
N ARG A 384 -1.71 -3.02 -26.71
CA ARG A 384 -0.96 -3.62 -27.82
C ARG A 384 -1.33 -3.04 -29.19
N ASN A 385 -2.43 -2.31 -29.30
CA ASN A 385 -2.86 -1.69 -30.54
C ASN A 385 -1.89 -0.55 -30.93
N PRO A 386 -1.11 -0.66 -32.02
CA PRO A 386 -0.11 0.35 -32.39
C PRO A 386 -0.73 1.71 -32.76
N ASN A 387 -2.04 1.75 -33.05
CA ASN A 387 -2.77 2.98 -33.33
C ASN A 387 -3.26 3.68 -32.07
N ASN A 388 -3.28 3.01 -30.92
CA ASN A 388 -3.65 3.61 -29.66
C ASN A 388 -2.45 4.38 -29.07
N PRO A 389 -2.54 5.69 -28.78
CA PRO A 389 -1.44 6.45 -28.18
C PRO A 389 -0.89 5.84 -26.88
N LEU A 390 -1.73 5.15 -26.10
CA LEU A 390 -1.33 4.47 -24.87
C LEU A 390 -0.30 3.37 -25.12
N SER A 391 -0.30 2.75 -26.31
CA SER A 391 0.63 1.69 -26.68
C SER A 391 2.08 2.16 -26.80
N LYS A 392 2.32 3.49 -26.81
CA LYS A 392 3.65 4.09 -26.99
C LYS A 392 4.42 4.25 -25.68
N LEU A 393 3.76 4.05 -24.53
CA LEU A 393 4.40 4.18 -23.22
C LEU A 393 5.17 2.90 -22.86
N ASP A 394 6.38 3.03 -22.31
CA ASP A 394 7.21 1.87 -21.94
C ASP A 394 6.47 0.92 -20.99
N LYS A 395 5.71 1.47 -20.03
CA LYS A 395 4.87 0.68 -19.11
C LYS A 395 3.79 -0.15 -19.81
N SER A 396 3.24 0.31 -20.92
CA SER A 396 2.17 -0.40 -21.64
C SER A 396 2.72 -1.69 -22.26
N HIS A 397 3.96 -1.67 -22.74
CA HIS A 397 4.66 -2.88 -23.22
C HIS A 397 5.01 -3.86 -22.10
N ARG A 398 4.96 -3.43 -20.84
CA ARG A 398 5.21 -4.27 -19.66
C ARG A 398 3.95 -4.88 -19.09
N PHE A 399 2.76 -4.50 -19.57
CA PHE A 399 1.50 -5.04 -19.09
C PHE A 399 1.47 -6.57 -19.18
N LEU A 400 0.97 -7.20 -18.11
CA LEU A 400 0.70 -8.62 -18.01
C LEU A 400 -0.64 -8.80 -17.29
N ALA A 401 -1.60 -9.45 -17.93
CA ALA A 401 -2.81 -9.89 -17.26
C ALA A 401 -2.48 -11.06 -16.34
N LEU A 402 -2.75 -10.93 -15.04
CA LEU A 402 -2.65 -12.04 -14.07
C LEU A 402 -3.94 -12.85 -13.95
N GLY A 403 -5.01 -12.36 -14.58
CA GLY A 403 -6.35 -12.95 -14.52
C GLY A 403 -7.07 -12.61 -13.22
N GLU A 404 -8.06 -13.43 -12.89
CA GLU A 404 -8.73 -13.36 -11.59
C GLU A 404 -7.78 -13.78 -10.48
N GLY A 405 -7.78 -13.01 -9.41
CA GLY A 405 -7.11 -13.33 -8.15
C GLY A 405 -7.95 -12.81 -6.99
N SER A 406 -7.79 -13.40 -5.81
CA SER A 406 -8.44 -12.90 -4.61
C SER A 406 -7.75 -11.64 -4.09
N TRP A 407 -8.49 -10.81 -3.36
CA TRP A 407 -7.91 -9.69 -2.63
C TRP A 407 -6.79 -10.11 -1.66
N LEU A 408 -6.85 -11.32 -1.10
CA LEU A 408 -5.82 -11.90 -0.23
C LEU A 408 -4.49 -11.99 -0.97
N GLN A 409 -4.50 -12.57 -2.16
CA GLN A 409 -3.29 -12.69 -2.96
C GLN A 409 -2.77 -11.30 -3.37
N ALA A 410 -3.65 -10.43 -3.86
CA ALA A 410 -3.27 -9.10 -4.31
C ALA A 410 -2.67 -8.25 -3.18
N LEU A 411 -3.27 -8.26 -1.98
CA LEU A 411 -2.81 -7.49 -0.82
C LEU A 411 -1.65 -8.16 -0.06
N ALA A 412 -1.42 -9.45 -0.24
CA ALA A 412 -0.21 -10.10 0.27
C ALA A 412 1.03 -9.81 -0.59
N LEU A 413 0.85 -9.44 -1.87
CA LEU A 413 1.94 -9.27 -2.83
C LEU A 413 2.20 -7.81 -3.22
N SER A 414 1.17 -7.00 -3.47
CA SER A 414 1.34 -5.63 -3.96
C SER A 414 1.97 -4.68 -2.91
N PRO A 415 1.54 -4.68 -1.64
CA PRO A 415 2.19 -3.86 -0.59
C PRO A 415 3.52 -4.44 -0.09
N ALA A 416 3.88 -5.67 -0.49
CA ALA A 416 5.09 -6.37 -0.07
C ALA A 416 6.32 -5.83 -0.79
N GLU A 417 6.83 -4.69 -0.32
CA GLU A 417 7.92 -3.95 -0.93
C GLU A 417 9.32 -4.38 -0.43
N PRO A 418 10.35 -4.31 -1.30
CA PRO A 418 11.74 -4.56 -0.91
C PRO A 418 12.16 -3.68 0.28
N GLY A 419 12.72 -4.31 1.31
CA GLY A 419 13.06 -3.66 2.59
C GLY A 419 12.05 -3.92 3.72
N LEU A 420 10.82 -4.36 3.40
CA LEU A 420 9.83 -4.87 4.36
C LEU A 420 9.69 -6.40 4.25
N SER A 421 9.80 -6.92 3.03
CA SER A 421 9.83 -8.35 2.70
C SER A 421 10.87 -8.65 1.62
N PRO A 422 11.30 -9.92 1.47
CA PRO A 422 11.97 -10.36 0.26
C PRO A 422 10.99 -10.30 -0.92
N ALA A 423 11.50 -10.52 -2.13
CA ALA A 423 10.62 -10.83 -3.25
C ALA A 423 9.89 -12.16 -2.98
N LEU A 424 8.63 -12.24 -3.39
CA LEU A 424 7.70 -13.30 -2.99
C LEU A 424 7.33 -14.15 -4.19
N GLU A 425 7.52 -15.46 -4.08
CA GLU A 425 7.07 -16.39 -5.09
C GLU A 425 5.55 -16.54 -5.03
N PHE A 426 4.91 -16.64 -6.20
CA PHE A 426 3.47 -16.83 -6.28
C PHE A 426 3.08 -17.51 -7.58
N SER A 427 1.86 -18.06 -7.59
CA SER A 427 1.21 -18.59 -8.78
C SER A 427 -0.23 -18.09 -8.86
N THR A 428 -0.76 -17.94 -10.07
CA THR A 428 -2.18 -17.69 -10.31
C THR A 428 -2.78 -18.90 -11.02
N VAL A 429 -4.08 -19.11 -10.83
CA VAL A 429 -4.79 -20.26 -11.41
C VAL A 429 -4.68 -20.20 -12.93
N GLY A 430 -4.21 -21.29 -13.55
CA GLY A 430 -4.05 -21.35 -15.01
C GLY A 430 -2.80 -20.65 -15.56
N MET A 431 -1.89 -20.16 -14.70
CA MET A 431 -0.65 -19.50 -15.12
C MET A 431 0.60 -20.20 -14.55
N ASN A 432 1.75 -19.79 -15.06
CA ASN A 432 3.04 -20.46 -14.83
C ASN A 432 3.43 -20.46 -13.33
N PRO A 433 3.80 -21.62 -12.72
CA PRO A 433 4.16 -21.70 -11.31
C PRO A 433 5.44 -20.94 -10.90
N ASP A 434 6.16 -20.36 -11.86
CA ASP A 434 7.50 -19.81 -11.65
C ASP A 434 7.58 -18.29 -11.50
N TRP A 435 6.53 -17.59 -11.08
CA TRP A 435 6.57 -16.13 -10.92
C TRP A 435 7.10 -15.66 -9.56
N VAL A 436 7.78 -14.51 -9.59
CA VAL A 436 8.28 -13.81 -8.41
C VAL A 436 7.75 -12.38 -8.43
N SER A 437 7.05 -12.00 -7.36
CA SER A 437 6.60 -10.65 -7.09
C SER A 437 7.70 -9.86 -6.39
N PHE A 438 8.08 -8.71 -6.93
CA PHE A 438 8.96 -7.76 -6.25
C PHE A 438 8.14 -6.63 -5.59
N GLY A 439 6.81 -6.72 -5.55
CA GLY A 439 5.93 -5.71 -4.97
C GLY A 439 5.34 -4.71 -5.99
N GLY A 440 4.40 -3.89 -5.51
CA GLY A 440 3.59 -2.96 -6.30
C GLY A 440 4.23 -1.60 -6.60
N TRP A 441 5.54 -1.44 -6.41
CA TRP A 441 6.23 -0.20 -6.78
C TRP A 441 6.33 0.01 -8.30
N SER A 442 6.02 -1.03 -9.08
CA SER A 442 6.26 -1.11 -10.51
C SER A 442 5.39 -0.19 -11.36
N ASP A 443 4.18 0.12 -10.90
CA ASP A 443 3.28 1.02 -11.61
C ASP A 443 2.44 1.88 -10.66
N LEU A 444 3.00 3.02 -10.26
CA LEU A 444 2.33 4.00 -9.40
C LEU A 444 1.41 4.97 -10.18
N HIS A 445 1.26 4.78 -11.49
CA HIS A 445 0.57 5.73 -12.37
C HIS A 445 -0.49 5.02 -13.25
N PRO A 446 -1.51 4.34 -12.67
CA PRO A 446 -2.36 3.41 -13.43
C PRO A 446 -3.42 4.09 -14.33
N VAL A 447 -3.24 5.37 -14.70
CA VAL A 447 -4.17 6.08 -15.60
C VAL A 447 -4.30 5.39 -16.96
N PRO A 448 -3.20 4.98 -17.65
CA PRO A 448 -3.31 4.33 -18.95
C PRO A 448 -4.10 3.02 -18.92
N VAL A 449 -3.96 2.22 -17.85
CA VAL A 449 -4.69 0.94 -17.76
C VAL A 449 -6.19 1.17 -17.55
N LEU A 450 -6.59 2.19 -16.77
CA LEU A 450 -8.02 2.54 -16.64
C LEU A 450 -8.60 3.08 -17.94
N LYS A 451 -7.87 3.92 -18.67
CA LYS A 451 -8.28 4.38 -20.00
C LYS A 451 -8.44 3.22 -20.97
N ALA A 452 -7.49 2.30 -20.98
CA ALA A 452 -7.55 1.07 -21.79
C ALA A 452 -8.71 0.15 -21.37
N ALA A 453 -9.08 0.15 -20.08
CA ALA A 453 -10.22 -0.60 -19.54
C ALA A 453 -11.60 0.01 -19.86
N GLY A 454 -11.64 1.11 -20.63
CA GLY A 454 -12.90 1.76 -21.06
C GLY A 454 -13.42 2.85 -20.12
N CYS A 455 -12.60 3.39 -19.22
CA CYS A 455 -12.98 4.56 -18.43
C CYS A 455 -12.97 5.83 -19.31
N ASP A 456 -14.13 6.46 -19.49
CA ASP A 456 -14.26 7.71 -20.26
C ASP A 456 -13.44 8.83 -19.61
N LYS A 457 -13.56 8.97 -18.29
CA LYS A 457 -12.83 9.94 -17.48
C LYS A 457 -12.00 9.24 -16.41
N VAL A 458 -10.79 9.71 -16.16
CA VAL A 458 -9.92 9.24 -15.08
C VAL A 458 -9.46 10.42 -14.24
N VAL A 459 -9.82 10.39 -12.96
CA VAL A 459 -9.32 11.31 -11.95
C VAL A 459 -8.09 10.67 -11.31
N TYR A 460 -6.94 11.34 -11.42
CA TYR A 460 -5.69 10.84 -10.86
C TYR A 460 -5.41 11.46 -9.48
N VAL A 461 -5.41 10.64 -8.43
CA VAL A 461 -5.02 11.03 -7.08
C VAL A 461 -3.53 10.80 -6.92
N THR A 462 -2.77 11.89 -6.80
CA THR A 462 -1.30 11.87 -6.75
C THR A 462 -0.75 12.96 -5.82
N ARG A 463 0.56 12.91 -5.60
CA ARG A 463 1.32 14.02 -5.01
C ARG A 463 2.07 14.84 -6.02
N ARG A 464 2.40 16.06 -5.57
CA ARG A 464 3.44 16.92 -6.13
C ARG A 464 4.79 16.20 -6.21
N GLY A 465 5.58 16.66 -7.16
CA GLY A 465 6.90 16.19 -7.50
C GLY A 465 6.92 14.97 -8.42
N GLY A 466 8.14 14.62 -8.84
CA GLY A 466 8.43 13.45 -9.68
C GLY A 466 8.10 12.11 -9.05
N ASP A 467 8.53 11.03 -9.71
CA ASP A 467 8.19 9.68 -9.25
C ASP A 467 8.81 9.37 -7.87
N SER A 468 8.49 8.24 -7.26
CA SER A 468 9.07 7.77 -6.02
C SER A 468 10.54 7.39 -6.25
N LEU A 469 11.45 8.05 -5.53
CA LEU A 469 12.88 7.70 -5.57
C LEU A 469 13.11 6.24 -5.10
N PHE A 470 12.20 5.70 -4.28
CA PHE A 470 12.18 4.28 -3.93
C PHE A 470 12.06 3.39 -5.17
N GLY A 471 10.99 3.56 -5.96
CA GLY A 471 10.73 2.76 -7.15
C GLY A 471 11.84 2.92 -8.20
N GLN A 472 12.33 4.15 -8.38
CA GLN A 472 13.47 4.43 -9.25
C GLN A 472 14.74 3.68 -8.81
N GLY A 473 15.02 3.66 -7.51
CA GLY A 473 16.13 2.91 -6.93
C GLY A 473 15.97 1.40 -7.13
N VAL A 474 14.76 0.85 -6.97
CA VAL A 474 14.51 -0.58 -7.22
C VAL A 474 14.79 -0.91 -8.69
N VAL A 475 14.25 -0.14 -9.64
CA VAL A 475 14.50 -0.39 -11.07
C VAL A 475 15.97 -0.26 -11.42
N LYS A 476 16.66 0.77 -10.90
CA LYS A 476 18.11 0.90 -11.10
C LYS A 476 18.87 -0.32 -10.57
N ARG A 477 18.49 -0.81 -9.40
CA ARG A 477 19.12 -1.97 -8.76
C ARG A 477 18.94 -3.24 -9.57
N ILE A 478 17.72 -3.54 -10.01
CA ILE A 478 17.43 -4.82 -10.67
C ILE A 478 17.75 -4.81 -12.17
N LEU A 479 17.55 -3.68 -12.87
CA LEU A 479 17.86 -3.57 -14.31
C LEU A 479 19.28 -3.08 -14.60
N GLY A 480 19.98 -2.52 -13.61
CA GLY A 480 21.40 -2.21 -13.70
C GLY A 480 21.76 -1.07 -14.66
N PHE A 481 20.89 -0.07 -14.84
CA PHE A 481 21.18 1.06 -15.73
C PHE A 481 22.12 2.11 -15.09
N ASP A 482 22.99 2.73 -15.89
CA ASP A 482 24.02 3.64 -15.40
C ASP A 482 23.51 5.03 -15.01
N ARG A 483 22.53 5.56 -15.76
CA ARG A 483 22.07 6.96 -15.63
C ARG A 483 20.58 7.09 -15.27
N PRO A 484 20.20 8.02 -14.37
CA PRO A 484 21.07 8.91 -13.60
C PRO A 484 21.89 8.14 -12.54
N GLY A 485 22.99 8.72 -12.06
CA GLY A 485 23.82 8.11 -11.03
C GLY A 485 23.10 7.96 -9.68
N TRP A 486 23.62 7.14 -8.78
CA TRP A 486 22.98 6.87 -7.47
C TRP A 486 22.87 8.11 -6.59
N GLU A 487 23.80 9.06 -6.73
CA GLU A 487 23.80 10.37 -6.07
C GLU A 487 22.62 11.27 -6.47
N LEU A 488 21.98 10.96 -7.59
CA LEU A 488 20.78 11.64 -8.09
C LEU A 488 19.48 10.86 -7.81
N LEU A 489 19.57 9.77 -7.04
CA LEU A 489 18.43 8.96 -6.57
C LEU A 489 18.42 8.83 -5.03
N ASP A 490 18.92 9.84 -4.33
CA ASP A 490 19.03 9.87 -2.87
C ASP A 490 17.88 10.69 -2.26
N SER A 491 17.13 10.12 -1.33
CA SER A 491 15.98 10.77 -0.67
C SER A 491 16.32 11.42 0.68
N SER A 492 17.51 11.19 1.24
CA SER A 492 17.82 11.55 2.64
C SER A 492 19.24 12.04 2.92
N GLY A 493 20.19 11.85 1.99
CA GLY A 493 21.58 12.28 2.12
C GLY A 493 21.96 13.54 1.34
N PRO A 494 23.26 13.80 1.13
CA PRO A 494 23.76 15.00 0.44
C PRO A 494 23.21 15.17 -0.97
N GLY A 495 22.84 14.06 -1.63
CA GLY A 495 22.26 14.07 -2.97
C GLY A 495 20.79 14.49 -3.01
N LYS A 496 20.11 14.64 -1.87
CA LYS A 496 18.67 14.92 -1.79
C LYS A 496 18.23 16.12 -2.61
N LYS A 497 18.96 17.24 -2.51
CA LYS A 497 18.60 18.48 -3.24
C LYS A 497 18.69 18.27 -4.76
N ALA A 498 19.79 17.68 -5.24
CA ALA A 498 19.99 17.41 -6.66
C ALA A 498 18.98 16.38 -7.19
N SER A 499 18.72 15.31 -6.42
CA SER A 499 17.72 14.29 -6.73
C SER A 499 16.31 14.91 -6.82
N THR A 500 15.96 15.80 -5.89
CA THR A 500 14.67 16.52 -5.90
C THR A 500 14.52 17.39 -7.15
N LEU A 501 15.57 18.15 -7.50
CA LEU A 501 15.57 18.99 -8.69
C LEU A 501 15.42 18.15 -9.96
N LEU A 502 16.21 17.07 -10.11
CA LEU A 502 16.12 16.18 -11.26
C LEU A 502 14.73 15.53 -11.35
N ASN A 503 14.20 15.04 -10.23
CA ASN A 503 12.93 14.35 -10.21
C ASN A 503 11.76 15.28 -10.55
N ASN A 504 11.81 16.54 -10.12
CA ASN A 504 10.72 17.50 -10.31
C ASN A 504 10.80 18.28 -11.62
N ASN A 505 12.00 18.52 -12.16
CA ASN A 505 12.18 19.21 -13.45
C ASN A 505 12.35 18.25 -14.64
N GLY A 506 12.88 17.05 -14.38
CA GLY A 506 13.38 16.17 -15.41
C GLY A 506 14.68 16.65 -16.07
N SER A 507 15.22 15.85 -17.00
CA SER A 507 16.39 16.22 -17.82
C SER A 507 16.41 15.47 -19.15
N ASP A 508 16.93 16.14 -20.20
CA ASP A 508 17.17 15.54 -21.52
C ASP A 508 18.53 14.83 -21.61
N ASP A 509 19.42 15.04 -20.64
CA ASP A 509 20.77 14.46 -20.60
C ASP A 509 20.78 12.91 -20.52
N TYR A 510 19.59 12.33 -20.32
CA TYR A 510 19.37 10.91 -20.08
C TYR A 510 18.43 10.27 -21.11
N ALA A 511 18.25 10.87 -22.29
CA ALA A 511 17.27 10.46 -23.31
C ALA A 511 17.19 8.94 -23.58
N ASP A 512 18.35 8.27 -23.60
CA ASP A 512 18.42 6.83 -23.91
C ASP A 512 18.23 5.90 -22.71
N SER A 513 18.08 6.45 -21.50
CA SER A 513 17.99 5.66 -20.27
C SER A 513 16.60 5.08 -20.01
N VAL A 514 16.57 3.96 -19.27
CA VAL A 514 15.30 3.40 -18.74
C VAL A 514 14.61 4.41 -17.82
N TRP A 515 15.37 5.18 -17.05
CA TRP A 515 14.84 6.26 -16.22
C TRP A 515 14.07 7.29 -17.04
N HIS A 516 14.60 7.70 -18.20
CA HIS A 516 13.96 8.65 -19.10
C HIS A 516 12.64 8.14 -19.67
N LYS A 517 12.55 6.84 -19.95
CA LYS A 517 11.33 6.19 -20.45
C LYS A 517 10.27 5.96 -19.38
N LEU A 518 10.66 5.79 -18.12
CA LEU A 518 9.71 5.49 -17.04
C LEU A 518 9.30 6.72 -16.24
N TYR A 519 10.26 7.56 -15.84
CA TYR A 519 10.08 8.49 -14.71
C TYR A 519 10.25 9.98 -15.07
N ASN A 520 10.98 10.27 -16.13
CA ASN A 520 11.34 11.65 -16.46
C ASN A 520 10.14 12.50 -16.86
N LEU A 521 9.79 13.48 -16.02
CA LEU A 521 8.70 14.43 -16.30
C LEU A 521 8.96 15.29 -17.54
N LYS A 522 10.24 15.52 -17.91
CA LYS A 522 10.59 16.29 -19.11
C LYS A 522 10.36 15.52 -20.41
N ASN A 523 10.32 14.19 -20.34
CA ASN A 523 9.97 13.36 -21.49
C ASN A 523 8.44 13.21 -21.56
N PRO A 524 7.75 13.83 -22.54
CA PRO A 524 6.29 13.73 -22.64
C PRO A 524 5.80 12.29 -22.92
N HIS A 525 6.70 11.41 -23.37
CA HIS A 525 6.43 10.00 -23.64
C HIS A 525 6.91 9.06 -22.53
N SER A 526 7.37 9.59 -21.39
CA SER A 526 7.66 8.74 -20.25
C SER A 526 6.38 8.12 -19.68
N SER A 527 6.48 6.98 -19.03
CA SER A 527 5.35 6.32 -18.38
C SER A 527 4.62 7.25 -17.39
N PHE A 528 5.35 8.06 -16.62
CA PHE A 528 4.74 9.03 -15.72
C PHE A 528 4.10 10.21 -16.48
N ALA A 529 4.86 10.92 -17.31
CA ALA A 529 4.33 12.08 -18.03
C ALA A 529 3.15 11.69 -18.95
N GLY A 530 3.22 10.54 -19.60
CA GLY A 530 2.15 9.97 -20.39
C GLY A 530 0.88 9.67 -19.59
N SER A 531 1.02 9.20 -18.34
CA SER A 531 -0.12 8.98 -17.44
C SER A 531 -0.80 10.29 -17.04
N LEU A 532 -0.02 11.35 -16.77
CA LEU A 532 -0.56 12.71 -16.58
C LEU A 532 -1.20 13.23 -17.87
N ALA A 533 -0.59 12.92 -19.02
CA ALA A 533 -1.03 13.38 -20.32
C ALA A 533 -2.39 12.81 -20.75
N VAL A 534 -2.88 11.75 -20.09
CA VAL A 534 -4.17 11.13 -20.40
C VAL A 534 -5.17 11.18 -19.24
N ALA A 535 -4.78 11.75 -18.09
CA ALA A 535 -5.71 12.01 -17.00
C ALA A 535 -6.62 13.20 -17.35
N ASP A 536 -7.90 13.11 -17.01
CA ASP A 536 -8.87 14.20 -17.25
C ASP A 536 -8.85 15.22 -16.12
N ALA A 537 -8.59 14.72 -14.91
CA ALA A 537 -8.39 15.52 -13.71
C ALA A 537 -7.26 14.94 -12.85
N VAL A 538 -6.59 15.79 -12.09
CA VAL A 538 -5.53 15.42 -11.16
C VAL A 538 -5.75 16.11 -9.82
N LEU A 539 -6.01 15.34 -8.76
CA LEU A 539 -5.96 15.85 -7.39
C LEU A 539 -4.50 15.83 -6.94
N CYS A 540 -3.96 17.01 -6.64
CA CYS A 540 -2.54 17.22 -6.43
C CYS A 540 -2.20 17.57 -4.98
N SER A 541 -1.90 16.56 -4.18
CA SER A 541 -1.56 16.73 -2.76
C SER A 541 -0.08 16.95 -2.51
N ASP A 542 0.27 17.57 -1.38
CA ASP A 542 1.65 17.70 -0.91
C ASP A 542 1.91 16.82 0.33
N TRP A 543 1.40 15.60 0.31
CA TRP A 543 1.46 14.73 1.48
C TRP A 543 2.89 14.36 1.92
N ASN A 544 3.91 14.62 1.10
CA ASN A 544 5.32 14.46 1.48
C ASN A 544 5.82 15.54 2.44
N ALA A 545 5.08 16.64 2.62
CA ALA A 545 5.44 17.73 3.51
C ALA A 545 5.17 17.41 5.00
N PHE A 546 4.56 16.26 5.31
CA PHE A 546 4.08 15.91 6.64
C PHE A 546 4.87 14.75 7.25
N ASP A 547 5.18 14.85 8.55
CA ASP A 547 5.66 13.72 9.36
C ASP A 547 4.45 12.98 9.96
N THR A 548 4.18 11.76 9.52
CA THR A 548 3.02 10.98 10.00
C THR A 548 3.02 10.73 11.50
N LYS A 549 4.14 10.90 12.21
CA LYS A 549 4.20 10.68 13.66
C LYS A 549 3.55 11.81 14.45
N THR A 550 3.56 13.01 13.90
CA THR A 550 3.13 14.23 14.60
C THR A 550 2.09 15.02 13.82
N GLN A 551 1.95 14.74 12.52
CA GLN A 551 1.11 15.49 11.59
C GLN A 551 0.11 14.60 10.83
N PHE A 552 -0.25 13.45 11.40
CA PHE A 552 -1.17 12.50 10.77
C PHE A 552 -2.54 13.12 10.39
N PRO A 553 -3.26 13.80 11.29
CA PRO A 553 -4.53 14.44 10.93
C PRO A 553 -4.35 15.56 9.89
N GLN A 554 -3.28 16.36 10.03
CA GLN A 554 -2.98 17.48 9.14
C GLN A 554 -2.68 17.01 7.72
N MET A 555 -2.05 15.85 7.56
CA MET A 555 -1.80 15.24 6.25
C MET A 555 -3.12 14.85 5.55
N ILE A 556 -4.06 14.24 6.29
CA ILE A 556 -5.37 13.83 5.76
C ILE A 556 -6.17 15.07 5.35
N GLU A 557 -6.22 16.08 6.23
CA GLU A 557 -6.86 17.36 5.97
C GLU A 557 -6.26 18.08 4.75
N ALA A 558 -4.93 18.16 4.66
CA ALA A 558 -4.26 18.78 3.54
C ALA A 558 -4.54 18.04 2.21
N ALA A 559 -4.64 16.71 2.25
CA ALA A 559 -5.01 15.91 1.08
C ALA A 559 -6.47 16.14 0.66
N TYR A 560 -7.40 16.30 1.61
CA TYR A 560 -8.79 16.67 1.33
C TYR A 560 -8.89 18.06 0.68
N ASN A 561 -8.12 19.02 1.20
CA ASN A 561 -8.10 20.41 0.73
C ASN A 561 -7.19 20.65 -0.50
N SER A 562 -6.66 19.58 -1.10
CA SER A 562 -5.74 19.68 -2.23
C SER A 562 -6.44 20.20 -3.49
N PRO A 563 -5.76 21.01 -4.32
CA PRO A 563 -6.32 21.49 -5.57
C PRO A 563 -6.55 20.34 -6.54
N ILE A 564 -7.55 20.52 -7.40
CA ILE A 564 -7.81 19.63 -8.54
C ILE A 564 -7.50 20.41 -9.80
N PHE A 565 -6.58 19.88 -10.59
CA PHE A 565 -6.35 20.31 -11.97
C PHE A 565 -7.33 19.58 -12.88
N GLU A 566 -8.09 20.30 -13.69
CA GLU A 566 -8.92 19.70 -14.75
C GLU A 566 -8.53 20.29 -16.10
N ARG A 567 -8.46 19.44 -17.12
CA ARG A 567 -8.15 19.90 -18.48
C ARG A 567 -9.30 20.64 -19.14
N THR A 568 -10.51 20.21 -18.81
CA THR A 568 -11.74 20.88 -19.24
C THR A 568 -12.40 21.40 -17.96
N PRO A 569 -12.78 22.70 -17.89
CA PRO A 569 -13.42 23.24 -16.70
C PRO A 569 -14.65 22.42 -16.31
N PRO A 570 -14.85 22.11 -15.02
CA PRO A 570 -15.95 21.24 -14.62
C PRO A 570 -17.29 21.89 -14.95
N THR A 571 -18.26 21.08 -15.37
CA THR A 571 -19.67 21.41 -15.11
C THR A 571 -19.83 21.48 -13.60
N ARG A 572 -20.14 22.68 -13.08
CA ARG A 572 -20.29 22.97 -11.64
C ARG A 572 -20.99 21.83 -10.91
N THR A 573 -20.30 21.20 -9.96
CA THR A 573 -20.93 20.29 -9.00
C THR A 573 -21.45 21.09 -7.81
N SER A 574 -22.33 20.48 -7.01
CA SER A 574 -22.98 21.13 -5.86
C SER A 574 -22.05 21.36 -4.66
N PHE A 575 -20.78 20.95 -4.75
CA PHE A 575 -19.80 21.05 -3.68
C PHE A 575 -18.68 22.02 -4.05
N ALA A 576 -18.14 22.69 -3.02
CA ALA A 576 -17.18 23.79 -3.08
C ALA A 576 -16.27 23.70 -4.31
N ASN A 577 -16.21 24.77 -5.12
CA ASN A 577 -15.30 24.85 -6.26
C ASN A 577 -13.91 24.37 -5.82
N PRO A 578 -13.36 23.26 -6.37
CA PRO A 578 -11.99 22.92 -6.08
C PRO A 578 -11.13 24.13 -6.46
N LYS A 579 -10.14 24.47 -5.63
CA LYS A 579 -9.11 25.43 -6.04
C LYS A 579 -8.52 24.89 -7.35
N THR A 580 -8.93 25.47 -8.46
CA THR A 580 -8.47 25.07 -9.78
C THR A 580 -7.10 25.70 -9.95
N ILE A 581 -6.10 24.86 -10.14
CA ILE A 581 -4.75 25.32 -10.50
C ILE A 581 -4.69 25.42 -12.03
N SER A 582 -4.04 26.46 -12.52
CA SER A 582 -3.82 26.72 -13.94
C SER A 582 -2.37 26.46 -14.30
N ALA A 583 -2.05 26.46 -15.60
CA ALA A 583 -0.66 26.37 -16.06
C ALA A 583 0.22 27.52 -15.51
N ASP A 584 -0.36 28.69 -15.24
CA ASP A 584 0.37 29.83 -14.67
C ASP A 584 0.78 29.59 -13.21
N ASP A 585 0.01 28.80 -12.47
CA ASP A 585 0.34 28.41 -11.08
C ASP A 585 1.49 27.39 -11.03
N ASN A 586 1.92 26.85 -12.18
CA ASN A 586 2.98 25.84 -12.29
C ASN A 586 4.24 26.35 -12.99
N LYS A 587 4.51 27.65 -12.94
CA LYS A 587 5.81 28.17 -13.38
C LYS A 587 6.89 27.79 -12.37
N VAL A 588 8.13 27.71 -12.84
CA VAL A 588 9.28 27.45 -11.97
C VAL A 588 9.30 28.49 -10.86
N ASP A 589 9.21 28.02 -9.63
CA ASP A 589 9.32 28.86 -8.46
C ASP A 589 10.82 29.18 -8.21
N PRO A 590 11.22 30.46 -8.11
CA PRO A 590 12.61 30.85 -7.92
C PRO A 590 13.25 30.33 -6.62
N GLU A 591 12.46 30.11 -5.57
CA GLU A 591 12.93 29.59 -4.28
C GLU A 591 13.10 28.07 -4.33
N LEU A 592 12.15 27.37 -4.97
CA LEU A 592 12.19 25.91 -5.10
C LEU A 592 13.17 25.44 -6.19
N GLY A 593 13.31 26.21 -7.26
CA GLY A 593 14.04 25.84 -8.47
C GLY A 593 13.31 24.81 -9.35
N TYR A 594 12.01 24.59 -9.10
CA TYR A 594 11.13 23.70 -9.87
C TYR A 594 9.66 24.15 -9.78
N PRO A 595 8.77 23.67 -10.66
CA PRO A 595 7.34 23.98 -10.60
C PRO A 595 6.67 23.46 -9.31
N PRO A 596 5.87 24.28 -8.59
CA PRO A 596 5.27 23.88 -7.32
C PRO A 596 4.27 22.72 -7.44
N TYR A 597 3.72 22.49 -8.64
CA TYR A 597 2.83 21.38 -8.96
C TYR A 597 3.43 20.43 -10.00
N ALA A 598 4.77 20.31 -10.03
CA ALA A 598 5.45 19.27 -10.79
C ALA A 598 4.79 17.90 -10.54
N GLY A 599 4.65 17.07 -11.56
CA GLY A 599 4.02 15.75 -11.43
C GLY A 599 2.49 15.76 -11.28
N CYS A 600 1.85 16.93 -11.41
CA CYS A 600 0.39 17.07 -11.40
C CYS A 600 -0.19 17.72 -12.66
N MET A 601 0.65 18.39 -13.44
CA MET A 601 0.33 18.96 -14.75
C MET A 601 1.39 18.53 -15.75
N ASN A 602 0.94 18.23 -16.97
CA ASN A 602 1.79 18.00 -18.13
C ASN A 602 1.20 18.75 -19.33
#